data_AF-A0A7J3TCX3-F1
#
_entry.id   AF-A0A7J3TCX3-F1
#
_cell.length_a   1.000
_cell.length_b   1.000
_cell.length_c   1.000
_cell.angle_alpha   90.00
_cell.angle_beta   90.00
_cell.angle_gamma   90.00
#
_symmetry.space_group_name_H-M   'P 1'
#
loop_
_entity.id
_entity.type
_entity.pdbx_description
1 polymer ?
#
loop_
_entity_poly.entity_id
_entity_poly.type
_entity_poly.pdbx_seq_one_letter_code
_entity_poly.pdbx_strand_id
1 'polypeptide(L)'
;MSASHAAKTLEKALENDNLSRSSLSSYQRRWKRDIGKELFFDGIIQRIFGHLSDRSLNRIYEVISDENVIGTINNRGDIDYPSKVIIPLLLKNPGLIKHLFKVS
;
A
#
# COMPACT_ATOMS: atom_id res chain seq x y z
N MET A 1 -9.76 0.60 -12.76
CA MET A 1 -10.34 1.61 -11.85
C MET A 1 -9.95 3.05 -12.21
N SER A 2 -8.66 3.39 -12.27
CA SER A 2 -8.19 4.75 -12.60
C SER A 2 -8.74 5.29 -13.94
N ALA A 3 -8.63 4.50 -15.01
CA ALA A 3 -9.16 4.85 -16.34
C ALA A 3 -10.68 5.15 -16.32
N SER A 4 -11.46 4.41 -15.50
CA SER A 4 -12.91 4.66 -15.37
C SER A 4 -13.19 5.99 -14.68
N HIS A 5 -12.42 6.36 -13.65
CA HIS A 5 -12.54 7.68 -13.01
C HIS A 5 -12.13 8.80 -13.95
N ALA A 6 -11.08 8.60 -14.76
CA ALA A 6 -10.64 9.59 -15.74
C ALA A 6 -11.73 9.82 -16.80
N ALA A 7 -12.29 8.74 -17.37
CA ALA A 7 -13.38 8.82 -18.35
C ALA A 7 -14.61 9.54 -17.79
N LYS A 8 -15.08 9.15 -16.59
CA LYS A 8 -16.24 9.78 -15.94
C LYS A 8 -16.02 11.24 -15.58
N THR A 9 -14.81 11.62 -15.17
CA THR A 9 -14.48 13.02 -14.89
C THR A 9 -14.44 13.83 -16.19
N LEU A 10 -13.91 13.26 -17.27
CA LEU A 10 -13.84 13.94 -18.57
C LEU A 10 -15.22 14.10 -19.20
N GLU A 11 -16.04 13.06 -19.20
CA GLU A 11 -17.44 13.09 -19.68
C GLU A 11 -18.20 14.25 -19.05
N LYS A 12 -18.18 14.35 -17.71
CA LYS A 12 -18.81 15.45 -16.98
C LYS A 12 -18.21 16.81 -17.27
N ALA A 13 -16.90 16.88 -17.48
CA ALA A 13 -16.24 18.14 -17.80
C ALA A 13 -16.64 18.64 -19.18
N LEU A 14 -16.82 17.74 -20.15
CA LEU A 14 -17.29 18.04 -21.50
C LEU A 14 -18.78 18.41 -21.53
N GLU A 15 -19.64 17.68 -20.80
CA GLU A 15 -21.07 18.01 -20.66
C GLU A 15 -21.31 19.43 -20.11
N ASN A 16 -20.41 19.91 -19.25
CA ASN A 16 -20.50 21.23 -18.62
C ASN A 16 -19.59 22.28 -19.29
N ASP A 17 -18.95 21.93 -20.42
CA ASP A 17 -17.95 22.76 -21.13
C ASP A 17 -16.91 23.41 -20.19
N ASN A 18 -16.42 22.64 -19.22
CA ASN A 18 -15.58 23.13 -18.14
C ASN A 18 -14.40 22.19 -17.88
N LEU A 19 -13.30 22.45 -18.60
CA LEU A 19 -12.01 21.76 -18.47
C LEU A 19 -11.08 22.41 -17.43
N SER A 20 -11.61 23.22 -16.52
CA SER A 20 -10.80 23.86 -15.48
C SER A 20 -10.19 22.84 -14.52
N ARG A 21 -9.09 23.24 -13.86
CA ARG A 21 -8.43 22.45 -12.80
C ARG A 21 -9.41 21.99 -11.71
N SER A 22 -10.35 22.85 -11.31
CA SER A 22 -11.32 22.52 -10.26
C SER A 22 -12.27 21.41 -10.70
N SER A 23 -12.76 21.45 -11.95
CA SER A 23 -13.58 20.40 -12.56
C SER A 23 -12.84 19.06 -12.64
N LEU A 24 -11.61 19.08 -13.18
CA LEU A 24 -10.78 17.88 -13.37
C LEU A 24 -10.21 17.30 -12.07
N SER A 25 -10.13 18.09 -10.99
CA SER A 25 -9.65 17.62 -9.68
C SER A 25 -10.49 16.48 -9.07
N SER A 26 -11.71 16.28 -9.58
CA SER A 26 -12.59 15.18 -9.17
C SER A 26 -11.99 13.80 -9.48
N TYR A 27 -11.27 13.66 -10.60
CA TYR A 27 -10.54 12.43 -10.94
C TYR A 27 -9.52 12.11 -9.85
N GLN A 28 -8.68 13.11 -9.50
CA GLN A 28 -7.65 12.94 -8.48
C GLN A 28 -8.22 12.50 -7.13
N ARG A 29 -9.33 13.13 -6.71
CA ARG A 29 -10.00 12.77 -5.46
C ARG A 29 -10.53 11.34 -5.47
N ARG A 30 -11.11 10.90 -6.59
CA ARG A 30 -11.72 9.56 -6.72
C ARG A 30 -10.68 8.44 -6.70
N TRP A 31 -9.66 8.50 -7.55
CA TRP A 31 -8.66 7.42 -7.57
C TRP A 31 -7.84 7.38 -6.26
N LYS A 32 -7.51 8.54 -5.67
CA LYS A 32 -6.84 8.58 -4.36
C LYS A 32 -7.68 7.98 -3.24
N ARG A 33 -9.01 8.16 -3.28
CA ARG A 33 -9.90 7.53 -2.31
C ARG A 33 -9.83 6.01 -2.39
N ASP A 34 -9.70 5.47 -3.58
CA ASP A 34 -9.82 4.03 -3.80
C ASP A 34 -8.50 3.28 -3.58
N ILE A 35 -7.34 3.86 -3.92
CA ILE A 35 -6.02 3.19 -3.75
C ILE A 35 -4.92 4.08 -3.14
N GLY A 36 -5.19 5.35 -2.87
CA GLY A 36 -4.16 6.29 -2.40
C GLY A 36 -3.57 5.92 -1.04
N LYS A 37 -4.34 5.26 -0.16
CA LYS A 37 -3.81 4.74 1.11
C LYS A 37 -2.81 3.61 0.87
N GLU A 38 -3.11 2.69 -0.03
CA GLU A 38 -2.23 1.56 -0.34
C GLU A 38 -0.91 2.06 -0.93
N LEU A 39 -0.96 2.95 -1.92
CA LEU A 39 0.24 3.55 -2.52
C LEU A 39 1.11 4.29 -1.50
N PHE A 40 0.50 4.90 -0.48
CA PHE A 40 1.26 5.51 0.61
C PHE A 40 1.96 4.45 1.47
N PHE A 41 1.27 3.35 1.80
CA PHE A 41 1.88 2.22 2.49
C PHE A 41 3.00 1.58 1.66
N ASP A 42 2.79 1.36 0.37
CA ASP A 42 3.80 0.81 -0.55
C ASP A 42 5.07 1.65 -0.55
N GLY A 43 4.93 2.98 -0.59
CA GLY A 43 6.07 3.89 -0.51
C GLY A 43 6.84 3.78 0.82
N ILE A 44 6.14 3.59 1.94
CA ILE A 44 6.77 3.34 3.25
C ILE A 44 7.50 1.99 3.23
N ILE A 45 6.82 0.95 2.77
CA ILE A 45 7.34 -0.42 2.70
C ILE A 45 8.59 -0.46 1.84
N GLN A 46 8.56 0.12 0.65
CA GLN A 46 9.69 0.19 -0.27
C GLN A 46 10.89 0.92 0.36
N ARG A 47 10.64 2.02 1.09
CA ARG A 47 11.70 2.73 1.83
C ARG A 47 12.29 1.85 2.92
N ILE A 48 11.47 1.12 3.68
CA ILE A 48 11.95 0.19 4.72
C ILE A 48 12.82 -0.90 4.09
N PHE A 49 12.30 -1.62 3.09
CA PHE A 49 13.01 -2.71 2.42
C PHE A 49 14.33 -2.25 1.80
N GLY A 50 14.38 -1.03 1.23
CA GLY A 50 15.61 -0.46 0.68
C GLY A 50 16.72 -0.18 1.70
N HIS A 51 16.44 -0.23 3.00
CA HIS A 51 17.41 0.04 4.08
C HIS A 51 17.55 -1.13 5.06
N LEU A 52 17.05 -2.32 4.73
CA LEU A 52 17.20 -3.49 5.61
C LEU A 52 18.63 -4.03 5.56
N SER A 53 19.23 -4.20 6.73
CA SER A 53 20.45 -5.00 6.88
C SER A 53 20.16 -6.49 6.77
N ASP A 54 21.18 -7.30 6.44
CA ASP A 54 21.07 -8.77 6.43
C ASP A 54 20.52 -9.34 7.74
N ARG A 55 20.91 -8.75 8.87
CA ARG A 55 20.41 -9.16 10.19
C ARG A 55 18.91 -8.90 10.34
N SER A 56 18.44 -7.76 9.86
CA SER A 56 17.01 -7.43 9.86
C SER A 56 16.24 -8.37 8.91
N LEU A 57 16.82 -8.67 7.74
CA LEU A 57 16.22 -9.57 6.77
C LEU A 57 16.07 -11.00 7.32
N ASN A 58 17.11 -11.54 7.96
CA ASN A 58 17.06 -12.84 8.63
C ASN A 58 15.98 -12.88 9.72
N ARG A 59 15.82 -11.80 10.49
CA ARG A 59 14.79 -11.76 11.54
C ARG A 59 13.38 -11.69 10.97
N ILE A 60 13.18 -11.00 9.85
CA ILE A 60 11.91 -11.05 9.12
C ILE A 60 11.65 -12.47 8.65
N TYR A 61 12.65 -13.13 8.06
CA TYR A 61 12.55 -14.52 7.58
C TYR A 61 12.11 -15.49 8.69
N GLU A 62 12.71 -15.39 9.88
CA GLU A 62 12.33 -16.21 11.04
C GLU A 62 10.86 -16.04 11.41
N VAL A 63 10.31 -14.82 11.34
CA VAL A 63 8.89 -14.58 11.69
C VAL A 63 7.94 -15.03 10.59
N ILE A 64 8.29 -14.84 9.32
CA ILE A 64 7.42 -15.28 8.21
C ILE A 64 7.45 -16.80 8.00
N SER A 65 8.47 -17.49 8.53
CA SER A 65 8.57 -18.95 8.50
C SER A 65 7.61 -19.65 9.48
N ASP A 66 6.91 -18.90 10.35
CA ASP A 66 5.85 -19.44 11.19
C ASP A 66 4.64 -19.86 10.35
N GLU A 67 4.17 -21.10 10.52
CA GLU A 67 3.08 -21.67 9.72
C GLU A 67 1.77 -20.86 9.80
N ASN A 68 1.50 -20.19 10.93
CA ASN A 68 0.33 -19.33 11.06
C ASN A 68 0.47 -18.04 10.25
N VAL A 69 1.70 -17.54 10.12
CA VAL A 69 2.00 -16.38 9.28
C VAL A 69 1.90 -16.75 7.81
N ILE A 70 2.47 -17.90 7.41
CA ILE A 70 2.32 -18.45 6.05
C ILE A 70 0.84 -18.64 5.71
N GLY A 71 0.06 -19.23 6.62
CA GLY A 71 -1.39 -19.37 6.44
C GLY A 71 -2.11 -18.03 6.30
N THR A 72 -1.68 -16.98 7.02
CA THR A 72 -2.23 -15.63 6.85
C THR A 72 -1.88 -15.05 5.49
N ILE A 73 -0.64 -15.22 5.03
CA ILE A 73 -0.18 -14.77 3.71
C ILE A 73 -0.94 -15.51 2.61
N ASN A 74 -1.12 -16.82 2.69
CA ASN A 74 -1.82 -17.59 1.67
C ASN A 74 -3.32 -17.24 1.60
N ASN A 75 -3.95 -16.96 2.74
CA ASN A 75 -5.39 -16.66 2.79
C ASN A 75 -5.73 -15.18 2.53
N ARG A 76 -4.82 -14.26 2.84
CA ARG A 76 -5.07 -12.80 2.76
C ARG A 76 -4.09 -12.04 1.86
N GLY A 77 -3.12 -12.74 1.31
CA GLY A 77 -2.09 -12.21 0.44
C GLY A 77 -2.70 -11.68 -0.83
N ASP A 78 -2.56 -10.38 -1.01
CA ASP A 78 -3.03 -9.64 -2.16
C ASP A 78 -1.89 -8.70 -2.54
N ILE A 79 -1.22 -8.98 -3.65
CA ILE A 79 -0.03 -8.22 -4.07
C ILE A 79 -0.39 -6.76 -4.40
N ASP A 80 -1.64 -6.50 -4.77
CA ASP A 80 -2.15 -5.16 -5.01
C ASP A 80 -2.52 -4.44 -3.69
N TYR A 81 -2.60 -5.17 -2.58
CA TYR A 81 -2.93 -4.66 -1.24
C TYR A 81 -2.06 -5.26 -0.12
N PRO A 82 -0.72 -5.12 -0.20
CA PRO A 82 0.22 -5.73 0.75
C PRO A 82 0.00 -5.25 2.20
N SER A 83 -0.60 -4.08 2.43
CA SER A 83 -0.96 -3.59 3.77
C SER A 83 -1.84 -4.56 4.55
N LYS A 84 -2.70 -5.35 3.87
CA LYS A 84 -3.60 -6.35 4.49
C LYS A 84 -2.84 -7.51 5.13
N VAL A 85 -1.60 -7.76 4.71
CA VAL A 85 -0.72 -8.79 5.30
C VAL A 85 0.24 -8.14 6.30
N ILE A 86 0.88 -7.05 5.90
CA ILE A 86 1.95 -6.42 6.67
C ILE A 86 1.43 -5.83 7.98
N ILE A 87 0.29 -5.15 7.96
CA ILE A 87 -0.27 -4.52 9.18
C ILE A 87 -0.61 -5.58 10.24
N PRO A 88 -1.40 -6.64 9.95
CA PRO A 88 -1.67 -7.68 10.94
C PRO A 88 -0.41 -8.42 11.41
N LEU A 89 0.57 -8.62 10.53
CA LEU A 89 1.83 -9.26 10.88
C LEU A 89 2.60 -8.44 11.93
N LEU A 90 2.71 -7.13 11.73
CA LEU A 90 3.37 -6.21 12.66
C LEU A 90 2.63 -6.07 13.98
N LEU A 91 1.29 -6.05 13.95
CA LEU A 91 0.47 -6.01 15.16
C LEU A 91 0.65 -7.28 16.01
N LYS A 92 0.73 -8.45 15.38
CA LYS A 92 0.99 -9.72 16.08
C LYS A 92 2.44 -9.87 16.54
N ASN A 93 3.37 -9.22 15.87
CA ASN A 93 4.81 -9.33 16.13
C ASN A 93 5.45 -7.94 16.34
N PRO A 94 5.13 -7.23 17.43
CA PRO A 94 5.62 -5.86 17.65
C PRO A 94 7.15 -5.76 17.74
N GLY A 95 7.83 -6.87 18.05
CA GLY A 95 9.30 -6.96 17.97
C GLY A 95 9.85 -6.68 16.57
N LEU A 96 9.12 -7.03 15.51
CA LEU A 96 9.54 -6.77 14.12
C LEU A 96 9.64 -5.27 13.82
N ILE A 97 8.79 -4.44 14.43
CA ILE A 97 8.81 -2.98 14.22
C ILE A 97 10.20 -2.43 14.57
N LYS A 98 10.79 -2.91 15.67
CA LYS A 98 12.13 -2.49 16.09
C LYS A 98 13.23 -2.90 15.10
N HIS A 99 13.01 -3.88 14.23
CA HIS A 99 13.99 -4.33 13.25
C HIS A 99 13.81 -3.69 11.87
N LEU A 100 12.57 -3.33 11.53
CA LEU A 100 12.23 -2.62 10.30
C LEU A 100 12.60 -1.13 10.34
N PHE A 101 12.52 -0.50 11.52
CA PHE A 101 12.77 0.93 11.69
C PHE A 101 14.09 1.27 12.39
N LYS A 102 14.91 0.25 12.73
CA LYS A 102 16.27 0.49 13.23
C LYS A 102 17.20 0.71 12.06
N VAL A 103 17.20 1.96 11.59
CA VAL A 103 18.29 2.54 10.81
C VAL A 103 19.48 2.65 11.77
N SER A 104 20.53 1.85 11.56
CA SER A 104 21.85 2.11 12.13
C SER A 104 22.71 2.80 11.11
#